data_AF-A0A5C5W2V1-F1
#
_entry.id   AF-A0A5C5W2V1-F1
#
_cell.length_a   1.000
_cell.length_b   1.000
_cell.length_c   1.000
_cell.angle_alpha   90.00
_cell.angle_beta   90.00
_cell.angle_gamma   90.00
#
_symmetry.space_group_name_H-M   'P 1'
#
loop_
_entity.id
_entity.type
_entity.pdbx_description
1 polymer ?
#
loop_
_entity_poly.entity_id
_entity_poly.type
_entity_poly.pdbx_seq_one_letter_code
_entity_poly.pdbx_strand_id
1 'polypeptide(L)'
;MPTIDSEIALENRRRRTRRRMALAFLAGIAGLALVRAWWGWEAGRRLTAELARLRTAGEPIDLDDFNRKVRLPDDQNAAAQYQAAIRSLSLLTNVSPRTEELLDDAQLAREHGDAVAALLNANAAVLRSARAARALPDSDWGVRFRRPAMNMLLPQLSQARRLAKFLRIAAIHQFDSGVHAEAIETCRDLGALAERVGDPPATTLINRLVSIAIQELEISAIELITPALRLRDPADGAAGGPASDGAASREQIDALVAELLDERAVRDAWASGNGRSGRSGCLVSGESGVIGFASTPR
;
A
#
# COMPACT_ATOMS: atom_id res chain seq x y z
N MET A 1 24.24 14.62 -83.05
CA MET A 1 23.67 13.34 -82.60
C MET A 1 24.64 12.70 -81.64
N PRO A 2 24.25 12.40 -80.39
CA PRO A 2 25.08 11.59 -79.50
C PRO A 2 25.33 10.21 -80.14
N THR A 3 26.57 9.72 -80.08
CA THR A 3 26.93 8.37 -80.55
C THR A 3 26.47 7.33 -79.53
N ILE A 4 26.06 6.15 -79.98
CA ILE A 4 25.60 5.03 -79.12
C ILE A 4 26.62 4.73 -78.01
N ASP A 5 27.92 4.86 -78.30
CA ASP A 5 29.00 4.66 -77.32
C ASP A 5 28.95 5.66 -76.15
N SER A 6 28.49 6.89 -76.39
CA SER A 6 28.35 7.91 -75.35
C SER A 6 27.22 7.60 -74.37
N GLU A 7 26.12 6.97 -74.85
CA GLU A 7 25.03 6.53 -73.98
C GLU A 7 25.44 5.33 -73.12
N ILE A 8 26.12 4.35 -73.71
CA ILE A 8 26.63 3.17 -72.98
C ILE A 8 27.63 3.59 -71.90
N ALA A 9 28.51 4.55 -72.19
CA ALA A 9 29.47 5.08 -71.22
C ALA A 9 28.79 5.80 -70.03
N LEU A 10 27.74 6.58 -70.31
CA LEU A 10 26.94 7.25 -69.27
C LEU A 10 26.17 6.25 -68.40
N GLU A 11 25.60 5.21 -68.99
CA GLU A 11 24.88 4.17 -68.26
C GLU A 11 25.82 3.39 -67.32
N ASN A 12 27.01 3.02 -67.81
CA ASN A 12 28.02 2.34 -67.00
C ASN A 12 28.52 3.21 -65.83
N ARG A 13 28.70 4.52 -66.03
CA ARG A 13 29.01 5.47 -64.93
C ARG A 13 27.88 5.53 -63.91
N ARG A 14 26.61 5.61 -64.35
CA ARG A 14 25.42 5.61 -63.47
C ARG A 14 25.28 4.29 -62.68
N ARG A 15 25.55 3.14 -63.30
CA ARG A 15 25.53 1.84 -62.61
C ARG A 15 26.61 1.75 -61.53
N ARG A 16 27.83 2.24 -61.80
CA ARG A 16 28.92 2.29 -60.81
C ARG A 16 28.60 3.23 -59.65
N THR A 17 28.07 4.42 -59.92
CA THR A 17 27.68 5.36 -58.84
C THR A 17 26.54 4.82 -58.00
N ARG A 18 25.51 4.22 -58.62
CA ARG A 18 24.41 3.55 -57.88
C ARG A 18 24.91 2.41 -56.99
N ARG A 19 25.82 1.56 -57.48
CA ARG A 19 26.43 0.50 -56.66
C ARG A 19 27.21 1.05 -55.47
N ARG A 20 27.99 2.12 -55.68
CA ARG A 20 28.72 2.80 -54.59
C ARG A 20 27.78 3.42 -53.56
N MET A 21 26.70 4.07 -54.01
CA MET A 21 25.67 4.62 -53.12
C MET A 21 24.96 3.52 -52.33
N ALA A 22 24.59 2.41 -52.97
CA ALA A 22 23.95 1.28 -52.31
C ALA A 22 24.88 0.64 -51.25
N LEU A 23 26.16 0.45 -51.57
CA LEU A 23 27.15 -0.06 -50.62
C LEU A 23 27.36 0.90 -49.44
N ALA A 24 27.46 2.20 -49.70
CA ALA A 24 27.57 3.22 -48.65
C ALA A 24 26.33 3.23 -47.75
N PHE A 25 25.13 3.12 -48.32
CA PHE A 25 23.88 3.04 -47.58
C PHE A 25 23.81 1.79 -46.69
N LEU A 26 24.15 0.62 -47.22
CA LEU A 26 24.21 -0.62 -46.45
C LEU A 26 25.25 -0.58 -45.33
N ALA A 27 26.44 -0.01 -45.61
CA ALA A 27 27.45 0.21 -44.59
C ALA A 27 26.95 1.18 -43.49
N GLY A 28 26.18 2.21 -43.86
CA GLY A 28 25.53 3.11 -42.92
C GLY A 28 24.53 2.39 -42.00
N ILE A 29 23.66 1.55 -42.57
CA ILE A 29 22.72 0.71 -41.79
C ILE A 29 23.47 -0.23 -40.85
N ALA A 30 24.51 -0.91 -41.35
CA ALA A 30 25.31 -1.82 -40.54
C ALA A 30 26.00 -1.07 -39.38
N GLY A 31 26.54 0.12 -39.64
CA GLY A 31 27.12 0.99 -38.62
C GLY A 31 26.11 1.37 -37.54
N LEU A 32 24.89 1.78 -37.93
CA LEU A 32 23.81 2.09 -36.99
C LEU A 32 23.39 0.87 -36.15
N ALA A 33 23.31 -0.31 -36.76
CA ALA A 33 23.00 -1.56 -36.05
C ALA A 33 24.07 -1.91 -35.02
N LEU A 34 25.36 -1.73 -35.36
CA LEU A 34 26.48 -1.96 -34.44
C LEU A 34 26.47 -0.97 -33.28
N VAL A 35 26.27 0.32 -33.54
CA VAL A 35 26.16 1.35 -32.48
C VAL A 35 25.00 1.03 -31.55
N ARG A 36 23.83 0.64 -32.10
CA ARG A 36 22.67 0.25 -31.30
C ARG A 36 22.91 -1.00 -30.46
N ALA A 37 23.56 -2.02 -31.02
CA ALA A 37 23.92 -3.23 -30.29
C ALA A 37 24.93 -2.93 -29.17
N TRP A 38 25.93 -2.08 -29.45
CA TRP A 38 26.92 -1.65 -28.46
C TRP A 38 26.30 -0.86 -27.32
N TRP A 39 25.37 0.08 -27.60
CA TRP A 39 24.62 0.80 -26.57
C TRP A 39 23.75 -0.14 -25.73
N GLY A 40 23.09 -1.13 -26.34
CA GLY A 40 22.32 -2.14 -25.61
C GLY A 40 23.20 -2.96 -24.65
N TRP A 41 24.38 -3.37 -25.12
CA TRP A 41 25.36 -4.10 -24.30
C TRP A 41 25.90 -3.24 -23.15
N GLU A 42 26.31 -2.00 -23.43
CA GLU A 42 26.84 -1.09 -22.40
C GLU A 42 25.79 -0.72 -21.36
N ALA A 43 24.55 -0.46 -21.80
CA ALA A 43 23.42 -0.22 -20.89
C ALA A 43 23.13 -1.45 -20.02
N GLY A 44 23.14 -2.66 -20.61
CA GLY A 44 22.97 -3.92 -19.88
C GLY A 44 24.09 -4.15 -18.86
N ARG A 45 25.34 -3.85 -19.23
CA ARG A 45 26.51 -3.96 -18.34
C ARG A 45 26.39 -3.02 -17.15
N ARG A 46 26.03 -1.75 -17.38
CA ARG A 46 25.83 -0.75 -16.32
C ARG A 46 24.69 -1.14 -15.39
N LEU A 47 23.55 -1.57 -15.94
CA LEU A 47 22.40 -2.03 -15.16
C LEU A 47 22.77 -3.26 -14.32
N THR A 48 23.47 -4.24 -14.89
CA THR A 48 23.89 -5.45 -14.16
C THR A 48 24.88 -5.13 -13.04
N ALA A 49 25.84 -4.23 -13.29
CA ALA A 49 26.79 -3.78 -12.28
C ALA A 49 26.06 -3.08 -11.12
N GLU A 50 25.06 -2.26 -11.43
CA GLU A 50 24.23 -1.59 -10.42
C GLU A 50 23.37 -2.57 -9.63
N LEU A 51 22.69 -3.51 -10.29
CA LEU A 51 21.93 -4.56 -9.61
C LEU A 51 22.83 -5.43 -8.73
N ALA A 52 24.05 -5.73 -9.16
CA ALA A 52 25.01 -6.45 -8.33
C ALA A 52 25.41 -5.63 -7.10
N ARG A 53 25.65 -4.32 -7.26
CA ARG A 53 25.95 -3.39 -6.16
C ARG A 53 24.83 -3.38 -5.12
N LEU A 54 23.58 -3.19 -5.57
CA LEU A 54 22.40 -3.19 -4.72
C LEU A 54 22.21 -4.55 -4.02
N ARG A 55 22.46 -5.66 -4.72
CA ARG A 55 22.36 -7.02 -4.15
C ARG A 55 23.42 -7.24 -3.07
N THR A 56 24.65 -6.79 -3.30
CA THR A 56 25.72 -6.86 -2.28
C THR A 56 25.44 -5.96 -1.08
N ALA A 57 24.68 -4.87 -1.26
CA ALA A 57 24.18 -4.04 -0.18
C ALA A 57 22.99 -4.66 0.58
N GLY A 58 22.48 -5.82 0.12
CA GLY A 58 21.33 -6.49 0.72
C GLY A 58 19.98 -5.85 0.37
N GLU A 59 19.93 -5.01 -0.67
CA GLU A 59 18.67 -4.41 -1.10
C GLU A 59 17.79 -5.45 -1.83
N PRO A 60 16.47 -5.46 -1.57
CA PRO A 60 15.54 -6.35 -2.26
C PRO A 60 15.39 -5.89 -3.72
N ILE A 61 15.74 -6.76 -4.66
CA ILE A 61 15.73 -6.46 -6.11
C ILE A 61 14.78 -7.41 -6.82
N ASP A 62 14.78 -8.67 -6.41
CA ASP A 62 13.93 -9.68 -7.00
C ASP A 62 12.53 -9.61 -6.35
N LEU A 63 11.49 -9.87 -7.14
CA LEU A 63 10.10 -9.88 -6.64
C LEU A 63 9.91 -10.81 -5.44
N ASP A 64 10.70 -11.89 -5.36
CA ASP A 64 10.68 -12.83 -4.24
C ASP A 64 11.27 -12.26 -2.95
N ASP A 65 12.11 -11.23 -3.03
CA ASP A 65 12.65 -10.54 -1.85
C ASP A 65 11.56 -9.75 -1.11
N PHE A 66 10.49 -9.35 -1.81
CA PHE A 66 9.32 -8.68 -1.26
C PHE A 66 8.26 -9.66 -0.72
N ASN A 67 8.42 -10.96 -0.96
CA ASN A 67 7.53 -11.95 -0.38
C ASN A 67 7.87 -12.14 1.11
N ARG A 68 6.83 -12.13 1.96
CA ARG A 68 7.01 -12.50 3.37
C ARG A 68 7.55 -13.94 3.43
N LYS A 69 8.73 -14.12 4.04
CA LYS A 69 9.39 -15.42 4.14
C LYS A 69 8.72 -16.35 5.15
N VAL A 70 8.18 -15.77 6.23
CA VAL A 70 7.52 -16.50 7.31
C VAL A 70 6.04 -16.15 7.31
N ARG A 71 5.17 -17.14 7.17
CA ARG A 71 3.72 -16.96 7.33
C ARG A 71 3.41 -16.69 8.81
N LEU A 72 2.58 -15.70 9.09
CA LEU A 72 2.11 -15.49 10.46
C LEU A 72 1.14 -16.60 10.88
N PRO A 73 1.24 -17.05 12.13
CA PRO A 73 0.15 -17.77 12.80
C PRO A 73 -1.17 -16.99 12.70
N ASP A 74 -2.28 -17.72 12.51
CA ASP A 74 -3.59 -17.10 12.26
C ASP A 74 -4.10 -16.30 13.49
N ASP A 75 -3.65 -16.63 14.70
CA ASP A 75 -3.93 -15.92 15.96
C ASP A 75 -3.15 -14.60 16.12
N GLN A 76 -2.13 -14.37 15.29
CA GLN A 76 -1.34 -13.14 15.25
C GLN A 76 -1.59 -12.31 13.99
N ASN A 77 -2.41 -12.82 13.07
CA ASN A 77 -2.62 -12.24 11.75
C ASN A 77 -3.95 -11.47 11.67
N ALA A 78 -3.88 -10.14 11.71
CA ALA A 78 -5.05 -9.27 11.53
C ALA A 78 -5.79 -9.51 10.21
N ALA A 79 -5.06 -9.82 9.12
CA ALA A 79 -5.69 -10.08 7.82
C ALA A 79 -6.57 -11.34 7.85
N ALA A 80 -6.22 -12.36 8.64
CA ALA A 80 -7.06 -13.54 8.79
C ALA A 80 -8.42 -13.20 9.44
N GLN A 81 -8.41 -12.33 10.45
CA GLN A 81 -9.62 -11.84 11.11
C GLN A 81 -10.46 -10.95 10.19
N TYR A 82 -9.83 -10.02 9.44
CA TYR A 82 -10.54 -9.23 8.43
C TYR A 82 -11.15 -10.10 7.33
N GLN A 83 -10.44 -11.12 6.86
CA GLN A 83 -10.97 -12.06 5.87
C GLN A 83 -12.14 -12.89 6.45
N ALA A 84 -12.10 -13.26 7.73
CA ALA A 84 -13.22 -13.90 8.40
C ALA A 84 -14.43 -12.96 8.46
N ALA A 85 -14.21 -11.70 8.83
CA ALA A 85 -15.23 -10.64 8.84
C ALA A 85 -15.88 -10.48 7.46
N ILE A 86 -15.06 -10.34 6.41
CA ILE A 86 -15.48 -10.22 5.00
C ILE A 86 -16.32 -11.44 4.59
N ARG A 87 -15.87 -12.67 4.88
CA ARG A 87 -16.64 -13.88 4.52
C ARG A 87 -18.00 -13.96 5.24
N SER A 88 -18.08 -13.44 6.45
CA SER A 88 -19.33 -13.38 7.23
C SER A 88 -20.25 -12.21 6.85
N LEU A 89 -19.76 -11.26 6.04
CA LEU A 89 -20.54 -10.11 5.61
C LEU A 89 -21.62 -10.58 4.62
N SER A 90 -22.86 -10.66 5.12
CA SER A 90 -24.03 -11.18 4.39
C SER A 90 -24.30 -10.45 3.07
N LEU A 91 -23.79 -9.22 2.96
CA LEU A 91 -23.82 -8.43 1.73
C LEU A 91 -23.25 -9.21 0.55
N LEU A 92 -22.13 -9.94 0.70
CA LEU A 92 -21.45 -10.56 -0.43
C LEU A 92 -22.26 -11.62 -1.18
N THR A 93 -23.32 -12.15 -0.56
CA THR A 93 -24.11 -13.24 -1.14
C THR A 93 -25.36 -12.73 -1.86
N ASN A 94 -25.93 -11.59 -1.43
CA ASN A 94 -27.21 -11.05 -1.93
C ASN A 94 -27.23 -9.50 -1.87
N VAL A 95 -26.22 -8.81 -2.42
CA VAL A 95 -26.25 -7.33 -2.48
C VAL A 95 -27.42 -6.92 -3.39
N SER A 96 -28.48 -6.37 -2.82
CA SER A 96 -29.42 -5.59 -3.62
C SER A 96 -28.71 -4.31 -4.07
N PRO A 97 -28.92 -3.80 -5.30
CA PRO A 97 -28.30 -2.54 -5.74
C PRO A 97 -28.49 -1.39 -4.73
N ARG A 98 -29.65 -1.38 -4.05
CA ARG A 98 -29.96 -0.44 -2.98
C ARG A 98 -29.01 -0.53 -1.78
N THR A 99 -28.52 -1.72 -1.45
CA THR A 99 -27.58 -1.90 -0.34
C THR A 99 -26.18 -1.38 -0.70
N GLU A 100 -25.77 -1.52 -1.96
CA GLU A 100 -24.51 -0.93 -2.43
C GLU A 100 -24.60 0.61 -2.48
N GLU A 101 -25.73 1.14 -2.91
CA GLU A 101 -26.03 2.58 -2.87
C GLU A 101 -25.98 3.12 -1.43
N LEU A 102 -26.59 2.40 -0.48
CA LEU A 102 -26.50 2.73 0.94
C LEU A 102 -25.04 2.77 1.42
N LEU A 103 -24.20 1.80 1.01
CA LEU A 103 -22.77 1.76 1.36
C LEU A 103 -21.96 2.95 0.83
N ASP A 104 -22.40 3.52 -0.28
CA ASP A 104 -21.65 4.54 -1.01
C ASP A 104 -22.06 5.96 -0.61
N ASP A 105 -23.31 6.14 -0.17
CA ASP A 105 -23.88 7.42 0.23
C ASP A 105 -24.23 7.45 1.73
N ALA A 106 -23.41 8.16 2.50
CA ALA A 106 -23.60 8.34 3.94
C ALA A 106 -24.89 9.11 4.27
N GLN A 107 -25.34 10.04 3.42
CA GLN A 107 -26.59 10.76 3.65
C GLN A 107 -27.77 9.81 3.47
N LEU A 108 -27.78 9.04 2.38
CA LEU A 108 -28.81 8.05 2.13
C LEU A 108 -28.87 7.00 3.26
N ALA A 109 -27.72 6.59 3.80
CA ALA A 109 -27.65 5.69 4.94
C ALA A 109 -28.37 6.26 6.18
N ARG A 110 -28.27 7.57 6.45
CA ARG A 110 -28.96 8.24 7.57
C ARG A 110 -30.46 8.33 7.33
N GLU A 111 -30.87 8.64 6.10
CA GLU A 111 -32.29 8.67 5.70
C GLU A 111 -32.97 7.29 5.82
N HIS A 112 -32.18 6.22 5.78
CA HIS A 112 -32.64 4.84 5.88
C HIS A 112 -32.12 4.12 7.14
N GLY A 113 -32.15 4.82 8.28
CA GLY A 113 -31.67 4.32 9.57
C GLY A 113 -32.16 2.91 9.96
N ASP A 114 -33.44 2.57 9.72
CA ASP A 114 -33.99 1.25 10.04
C ASP A 114 -33.36 0.12 9.19
N ALA A 115 -33.11 0.40 7.91
CA ALA A 115 -32.47 -0.56 7.01
C ALA A 115 -31.00 -0.77 7.40
N VAL A 116 -30.32 0.31 7.80
CA VAL A 116 -28.95 0.23 8.33
C VAL A 116 -28.92 -0.54 9.66
N ALA A 117 -29.85 -0.27 10.59
CA ALA A 117 -29.95 -1.00 11.85
C ALA A 117 -30.14 -2.51 11.61
N ALA A 118 -31.05 -2.89 10.72
CA ALA A 118 -31.26 -4.28 10.34
C ALA A 118 -30.00 -4.90 9.73
N LEU A 119 -29.30 -4.15 8.86
CA LEU A 119 -28.04 -4.58 8.26
C LEU A 119 -26.94 -4.80 9.30
N LEU A 120 -26.77 -3.88 10.25
CA LEU A 120 -25.76 -3.99 11.31
C LEU A 120 -26.07 -5.15 12.25
N ASN A 121 -27.34 -5.33 12.63
CA ASN A 121 -27.78 -6.44 13.46
C ASN A 121 -27.49 -7.79 12.79
N ALA A 122 -27.78 -7.92 11.48
CA ALA A 122 -27.47 -9.11 10.71
C ALA A 122 -25.95 -9.39 10.57
N ASN A 123 -25.11 -8.37 10.78
CA ASN A 123 -23.66 -8.44 10.59
C ASN A 123 -22.87 -8.09 11.86
N ALA A 124 -23.45 -8.24 13.05
CA ALA A 124 -22.80 -7.89 14.32
C ALA A 124 -21.47 -8.66 14.55
N ALA A 125 -21.35 -9.87 14.00
CA ALA A 125 -20.12 -10.64 14.05
C ALA A 125 -18.96 -10.00 13.25
N VAL A 126 -19.27 -9.23 12.19
CA VAL A 126 -18.30 -8.51 11.37
C VAL A 126 -17.63 -7.42 12.20
N LEU A 127 -18.41 -6.64 12.94
CA LEU A 127 -17.89 -5.58 13.83
C LEU A 127 -16.97 -6.15 14.91
N ARG A 128 -17.37 -7.27 15.56
CA ARG A 128 -16.52 -7.94 16.55
C ARG A 128 -15.23 -8.47 15.94
N SER A 129 -15.28 -8.98 14.71
CA SER A 129 -14.10 -9.49 14.01
C SER A 129 -13.15 -8.38 13.61
N ALA A 130 -13.66 -7.23 13.18
CA ALA A 130 -12.86 -6.03 12.91
C ALA A 130 -12.18 -5.52 14.19
N ARG A 131 -12.91 -5.47 15.31
CA ARG A 131 -12.37 -5.12 16.63
C ARG A 131 -11.23 -6.04 17.05
N ALA A 132 -11.42 -7.34 16.88
CA ALA A 132 -10.42 -8.35 17.20
C ALA A 132 -9.19 -8.22 16.29
N ALA A 133 -9.39 -7.94 15.00
CA ALA A 133 -8.31 -7.73 14.05
C ALA A 133 -7.42 -6.53 14.44
N ARG A 134 -8.02 -5.41 14.90
CA ARG A 134 -7.29 -4.23 15.36
C ARG A 134 -6.34 -4.54 16.53
N ALA A 135 -6.71 -5.47 17.41
CA ALA A 135 -5.89 -5.85 18.55
C ALA A 135 -4.67 -6.72 18.17
N LEU A 136 -4.60 -7.20 16.91
CA LEU A 136 -3.48 -8.01 16.44
C LEU A 136 -2.32 -7.14 15.94
N PRO A 137 -1.06 -7.54 16.19
CA PRO A 137 0.10 -6.68 15.98
C PRO A 137 0.51 -6.53 14.51
N ASP A 138 0.15 -7.47 13.65
CA ASP A 138 0.67 -7.55 12.28
C ASP A 138 -0.37 -8.19 11.33
N SER A 139 -0.15 -8.08 10.03
CA SER A 139 -1.02 -8.61 8.99
C SER A 139 -0.26 -9.27 7.84
N ASP A 140 -0.71 -10.46 7.42
CA ASP A 140 -0.28 -11.13 6.18
C ASP A 140 -1.52 -11.52 5.37
N TRP A 141 -1.78 -10.72 4.35
CA TRP A 141 -2.86 -10.92 3.38
C TRP A 141 -2.62 -12.09 2.42
N GLY A 142 -1.48 -12.79 2.55
CA GLY A 142 -1.14 -13.93 1.71
C GLY A 142 -0.76 -13.54 0.28
N VAL A 143 -0.47 -12.26 0.02
CA VAL A 143 -0.01 -11.80 -1.29
C VAL A 143 1.36 -12.40 -1.56
N ARG A 144 1.50 -13.02 -2.74
CA ARG A 144 2.75 -13.60 -3.20
C ARG A 144 3.03 -13.08 -4.60
N PHE A 145 4.08 -12.28 -4.74
CA PHE A 145 4.56 -11.78 -6.01
C PHE A 145 5.01 -12.94 -6.88
N ARG A 146 4.50 -12.98 -8.12
CA ARG A 146 4.88 -13.95 -9.16
C ARG A 146 5.23 -13.20 -10.43
N ARG A 147 6.13 -13.75 -11.25
CA ARG A 147 6.45 -13.22 -12.59
C ARG A 147 5.40 -13.73 -13.60
N PRO A 148 4.80 -12.87 -14.44
CA PRO A 148 4.91 -11.40 -14.48
C PRO A 148 4.03 -10.71 -13.41
N ALA A 149 4.58 -9.72 -12.70
CA ALA A 149 3.88 -9.02 -11.61
C ALA A 149 2.59 -8.30 -12.05
N MET A 150 2.53 -7.86 -13.31
CA MET A 150 1.38 -7.12 -13.86
C MET A 150 0.09 -7.96 -13.93
N ASN A 151 0.19 -9.29 -13.86
CA ASN A 151 -0.97 -10.18 -13.93
C ASN A 151 -1.43 -10.66 -12.55
N MET A 152 -0.87 -10.12 -11.47
CA MET A 152 -1.25 -10.51 -10.12
C MET A 152 -2.61 -9.91 -9.75
N LEU A 153 -3.58 -10.77 -9.47
CA LEU A 153 -4.89 -10.36 -8.97
C LEU A 153 -4.79 -10.02 -7.47
N LEU A 154 -5.44 -8.93 -7.08
CA LEU A 154 -5.51 -8.46 -5.69
C LEU A 154 -6.97 -8.40 -5.20
N PRO A 155 -7.70 -9.53 -5.20
CA PRO A 155 -9.13 -9.56 -4.85
C PRO A 155 -9.42 -9.09 -3.41
N GLN A 156 -8.46 -9.24 -2.50
CA GLN A 156 -8.60 -8.79 -1.12
C GLN A 156 -8.77 -7.27 -1.01
N LEU A 157 -8.29 -6.47 -1.98
CA LEU A 157 -8.39 -5.02 -1.92
C LEU A 157 -9.82 -4.52 -2.17
N SER A 158 -10.54 -5.13 -3.10
CA SER A 158 -11.94 -4.79 -3.33
C SER A 158 -12.81 -5.20 -2.14
N GLN A 159 -12.50 -6.34 -1.52
CA GLN A 159 -13.17 -6.81 -0.31
C GLN A 159 -12.90 -5.92 0.91
N ALA A 160 -11.64 -5.51 1.12
CA ALA A 160 -11.27 -4.58 2.19
C ALA A 160 -12.00 -3.23 2.04
N ARG A 161 -12.12 -2.71 0.81
CA ARG A 161 -12.90 -1.49 0.55
C ARG A 161 -14.38 -1.64 0.90
N ARG A 162 -15.00 -2.79 0.60
CA ARG A 162 -16.40 -3.04 1.00
C ARG A 162 -16.55 -3.10 2.53
N LEU A 163 -15.63 -3.78 3.21
CA LEU A 163 -15.62 -3.81 4.67
C LEU A 163 -15.46 -2.39 5.24
N ALA A 164 -14.58 -1.58 4.66
CA ALA A 164 -14.38 -0.19 5.05
C ALA A 164 -15.66 0.66 4.94
N LYS A 165 -16.37 0.55 3.82
CA LYS A 165 -17.68 1.23 3.63
C LYS A 165 -18.71 0.79 4.67
N PHE A 166 -18.78 -0.51 4.96
CA PHE A 166 -19.65 -1.05 6.00
C PHE A 166 -19.30 -0.49 7.39
N LEU A 167 -18.02 -0.47 7.76
CA LEU A 167 -17.56 0.09 9.04
C LEU A 167 -17.87 1.59 9.15
N ARG A 168 -17.69 2.38 8.07
CA ARG A 168 -18.06 3.80 8.03
C ARG A 168 -19.55 3.99 8.38
N ILE A 169 -20.44 3.23 7.75
CA ILE A 169 -21.88 3.35 8.03
C ILE A 169 -22.23 2.88 9.43
N ALA A 170 -21.57 1.83 9.92
CA ALA A 170 -21.74 1.40 11.29
C ALA A 170 -21.40 2.52 12.28
N ALA A 171 -20.27 3.21 12.09
CA ALA A 171 -19.88 4.34 12.93
C ALA A 171 -20.91 5.47 12.90
N ILE A 172 -21.37 5.86 11.71
CA ILE A 172 -22.37 6.94 11.54
C ILE A 172 -23.70 6.57 12.21
N HIS A 173 -24.18 5.34 12.03
CA HIS A 173 -25.42 4.89 12.63
C HIS A 173 -25.34 4.76 14.16
N GLN A 174 -24.22 4.26 14.69
CA GLN A 174 -23.97 4.20 16.13
C GLN A 174 -23.99 5.59 16.74
N PHE A 175 -23.39 6.57 16.06
CA PHE A 175 -23.43 7.97 16.47
C PHE A 175 -24.86 8.54 16.46
N ASP A 176 -25.60 8.38 15.36
CA ASP A 176 -26.99 8.85 15.26
C ASP A 176 -27.91 8.20 16.29
N SER A 177 -27.60 6.97 16.71
CA SER A 177 -28.31 6.22 17.77
C SER A 177 -27.91 6.64 19.19
N GLY A 178 -26.99 7.60 19.35
CA GLY A 178 -26.53 8.07 20.65
C GLY A 178 -25.45 7.21 21.31
N VAL A 179 -24.93 6.19 20.61
CA VAL A 179 -23.87 5.28 21.07
C VAL A 179 -22.51 5.77 20.57
N HIS A 180 -22.14 6.98 20.99
CA HIS A 180 -20.96 7.70 20.51
C HIS A 180 -19.64 6.99 20.84
N ALA A 181 -19.55 6.31 21.98
CA ALA A 181 -18.38 5.54 22.36
C ALA A 181 -18.07 4.43 21.32
N GLU A 182 -19.09 3.68 20.92
CA GLU A 182 -18.95 2.63 19.88
C GLU A 182 -18.65 3.22 18.51
N ALA A 183 -19.21 4.40 18.19
CA ALA A 183 -18.93 5.09 16.93
C ALA A 183 -17.43 5.43 16.78
N ILE A 184 -16.83 6.01 17.83
CA ILE A 184 -15.39 6.31 17.86
C ILE A 184 -14.56 5.05 17.76
N GLU A 185 -14.94 4.02 18.50
CA GLU A 185 -14.31 2.71 18.42
C GLU A 185 -14.37 2.17 16.98
N THR A 186 -15.50 2.26 16.28
CA THR A 186 -15.63 1.80 14.89
C THR A 186 -14.80 2.63 13.91
N CYS A 187 -14.64 3.94 14.12
CA CYS A 187 -13.69 4.75 13.35
C CYS A 187 -12.25 4.23 13.50
N ARG A 188 -11.84 3.90 14.73
CA ARG A 188 -10.51 3.33 14.98
C ARG A 188 -10.31 1.94 14.35
N ASP A 189 -11.36 1.12 14.26
CA ASP A 189 -11.29 -0.15 13.49
C ASP A 189 -11.06 0.09 12.00
N LEU A 190 -11.64 1.16 11.46
CA LEU A 190 -11.50 1.57 10.07
C LEU A 190 -10.08 2.07 9.77
N GLY A 191 -9.50 2.89 10.66
CA GLY A 191 -8.11 3.32 10.57
C GLY A 191 -7.13 2.15 10.65
N ALA A 192 -7.34 1.23 11.59
CA ALA A 192 -6.55 0.00 11.69
C ALA A 192 -6.63 -0.85 10.41
N LEU A 193 -7.81 -0.98 9.80
CA LEU A 193 -7.95 -1.66 8.51
C LEU A 193 -7.15 -0.95 7.41
N ALA A 194 -7.20 0.39 7.35
CA ALA A 194 -6.44 1.18 6.39
C ALA A 194 -4.93 0.92 6.52
N GLU A 195 -4.41 0.92 7.75
CA GLU A 195 -3.01 0.63 8.07
C GLU A 195 -2.64 -0.78 7.63
N ARG A 196 -3.40 -1.80 8.07
CA ARG A 196 -3.12 -3.22 7.73
C ARG A 196 -3.16 -3.51 6.24
N VAL A 197 -3.98 -2.81 5.45
CA VAL A 197 -3.98 -2.96 3.99
C VAL A 197 -2.70 -2.39 3.36
N GLY A 198 -2.12 -1.36 3.98
CA GLY A 198 -0.89 -0.70 3.56
C GLY A 198 0.40 -1.36 4.07
N ASP A 199 0.32 -2.18 5.12
CA ASP A 199 1.49 -2.75 5.81
C ASP A 199 2.40 -3.60 4.91
N PRO A 200 3.74 -3.48 5.07
CA PRO A 200 4.71 -4.35 4.41
C PRO A 200 4.60 -5.80 4.90
N PRO A 201 5.10 -6.80 4.13
CA PRO A 201 5.95 -6.68 2.95
C PRO A 201 5.20 -6.74 1.60
N ALA A 202 3.89 -6.94 1.62
CA ALA A 202 3.05 -7.03 0.42
C ALA A 202 2.65 -5.65 -0.17
N THR A 203 3.27 -4.56 0.28
CA THR A 203 2.90 -3.20 -0.12
C THR A 203 3.23 -2.95 -1.59
N THR A 204 2.26 -3.19 -2.46
CA THR A 204 2.26 -2.63 -3.81
C THR A 204 1.82 -1.17 -3.79
N LEU A 205 2.13 -0.41 -4.85
CA LEU A 205 1.55 0.92 -5.03
C LEU A 205 0.01 0.87 -4.97
N ILE A 206 -0.60 -0.19 -5.52
CA ILE A 206 -2.06 -0.38 -5.51
C ILE A 206 -2.58 -0.56 -4.08
N ASN A 207 -1.91 -1.37 -3.24
CA ASN A 207 -2.26 -1.53 -1.83
C ASN A 207 -2.25 -0.18 -1.11
N ARG A 208 -1.22 0.66 -1.35
CA ARG A 208 -1.12 1.97 -0.72
C ARG A 208 -2.22 2.93 -1.17
N LEU A 209 -2.57 2.94 -2.46
CA LEU A 209 -3.70 3.72 -2.97
C LEU A 209 -5.03 3.29 -2.35
N VAL A 210 -5.23 1.99 -2.14
CA VAL A 210 -6.44 1.47 -1.48
C VAL A 210 -6.46 1.82 0.00
N SER A 211 -5.32 1.70 0.70
CA SER A 211 -5.16 2.14 2.09
C SER A 211 -5.53 3.62 2.27
N ILE A 212 -5.04 4.51 1.40
CA ILE A 212 -5.41 5.94 1.39
C ILE A 212 -6.92 6.13 1.17
N ALA A 213 -7.52 5.39 0.23
CA ALA A 213 -8.97 5.48 0.01
C ALA A 213 -9.80 4.98 1.21
N ILE A 214 -9.29 4.02 1.99
CA ILE A 214 -9.95 3.57 3.23
C ILE A 214 -9.79 4.63 4.33
N GLN A 215 -8.62 5.26 4.43
CA GLN A 215 -8.36 6.36 5.37
C GLN A 215 -9.23 7.58 5.08
N GLU A 216 -9.54 7.88 3.82
CA GLU A 216 -10.50 8.93 3.46
C GLU A 216 -11.90 8.65 4.02
N LEU A 217 -12.35 7.38 3.98
CA LEU A 217 -13.63 6.97 4.57
C LEU A 217 -13.65 7.15 6.10
N GLU A 218 -12.51 6.91 6.77
CA GLU A 218 -12.33 7.16 8.20
C GLU A 218 -12.43 8.65 8.52
N ILE A 219 -11.63 9.48 7.83
CA ILE A 219 -11.63 10.93 8.02
C ILE A 219 -13.04 11.50 7.79
N SER A 220 -13.72 11.07 6.72
CA SER A 220 -15.10 11.48 6.43
C SER A 220 -16.08 11.09 7.54
N ALA A 221 -15.95 9.91 8.15
CA ALA A 221 -16.79 9.51 9.27
C ALA A 221 -16.53 10.39 10.51
N ILE A 222 -15.27 10.67 10.80
CA ILE A 222 -14.85 11.50 11.93
C ILE A 222 -15.35 12.92 11.77
N GLU A 223 -15.20 13.53 10.59
CA GLU A 223 -15.72 14.87 10.28
C GLU A 223 -17.23 14.99 10.51
N LEU A 224 -17.99 13.94 10.17
CA LEU A 224 -19.43 13.92 10.34
C LEU A 224 -19.86 13.80 11.82
N ILE A 225 -19.13 12.99 12.60
CA ILE A 225 -19.46 12.63 13.98
C ILE A 225 -18.98 13.69 14.98
N THR A 226 -17.79 14.27 14.76
CA THR A 226 -17.10 15.15 15.71
C THR A 226 -17.94 16.35 16.18
N PRO A 227 -18.67 17.08 15.30
CA PRO A 227 -19.38 18.31 15.69
C PRO A 227 -20.44 18.14 16.79
N ALA A 228 -21.04 16.96 16.90
CA ALA A 228 -22.09 16.67 17.88
C ALA A 228 -21.69 15.52 18.83
N LEU A 229 -20.40 15.23 18.94
CA LEU A 229 -19.87 14.20 19.83
C LEU A 229 -20.03 14.58 21.31
N ARG A 230 -20.92 13.88 22.00
CA ARG A 230 -21.04 13.88 23.47
C ARG A 230 -19.85 13.19 24.12
N LEU A 231 -19.14 13.95 24.96
CA LEU A 231 -18.08 13.45 25.82
C LEU A 231 -18.64 13.14 27.20
N ARG A 232 -18.12 12.08 27.82
CA ARG A 232 -18.40 11.77 29.22
C ARG A 232 -17.70 12.81 30.11
N ASP A 233 -18.44 13.44 31.02
CA ASP A 233 -17.84 14.32 32.01
C ASP A 233 -17.03 13.46 33.02
N PRO A 234 -15.75 13.78 33.29
CA PRO A 234 -14.98 13.08 34.32
C PRO A 234 -15.64 13.10 35.71
N ALA A 235 -16.48 14.11 36.00
CA ALA A 235 -17.20 14.22 37.27
C ALA A 235 -18.30 13.15 37.43
N ASP A 236 -18.92 12.71 36.33
CA ASP A 236 -20.03 11.74 36.36
C ASP A 236 -19.56 10.33 36.79
N GLY A 237 -18.27 10.02 36.64
CA GLY A 237 -17.68 8.75 37.05
C GLY A 237 -17.48 8.59 38.56
N ALA A 238 -17.37 9.69 39.31
CA ALA A 238 -17.10 9.66 40.75
C ALA A 238 -18.37 9.47 41.59
N ALA A 239 -19.55 9.82 41.06
CA ALA A 239 -20.80 9.86 41.82
C ALA A 239 -21.63 8.56 41.76
N GLY A 240 -21.17 7.51 41.07
CA GLY A 240 -21.90 6.24 40.95
C GLY A 240 -23.25 6.36 40.23
N GLY A 241 -23.50 7.48 39.54
CA GLY A 241 -24.65 7.63 38.66
C GLY A 241 -24.59 6.63 37.51
N PRO A 242 -25.74 6.24 36.93
CA PRO A 242 -25.75 5.41 35.74
C PRO A 242 -24.91 6.11 34.67
N ALA A 243 -23.86 5.43 34.22
CA ALA A 243 -23.09 5.81 33.06
C ALA A 243 -24.03 6.36 31.98
N SER A 244 -23.78 7.56 31.46
CA SER A 244 -24.43 8.00 30.24
C SER A 244 -24.05 7.00 29.14
N ASP A 245 -24.93 6.04 28.90
CA ASP A 245 -24.63 4.69 28.40
C ASP A 245 -24.11 4.64 26.94
N GLY A 246 -23.81 5.80 26.36
CA GLY A 246 -23.25 5.94 25.02
C GLY A 246 -22.27 7.10 24.83
N ALA A 247 -21.98 7.94 25.83
CA ALA A 247 -21.02 9.05 25.65
C ALA A 247 -19.59 8.54 25.47
N ALA A 248 -18.81 9.14 24.56
CA ALA A 248 -17.42 8.75 24.34
C ALA A 248 -16.55 9.18 25.53
N SER A 249 -15.65 8.31 25.97
CA SER A 249 -14.68 8.65 27.02
C SER A 249 -13.55 9.50 26.46
N ARG A 250 -12.91 10.30 27.32
CA ARG A 250 -11.80 11.17 26.91
C ARG A 250 -10.62 10.35 26.42
N GLU A 251 -10.36 9.21 27.05
CA GLU A 251 -9.30 8.27 26.71
C GLU A 251 -9.46 7.73 25.28
N GLN A 252 -10.70 7.49 24.84
CA GLN A 252 -10.98 7.05 23.47
C GLN A 252 -10.68 8.15 22.44
N ILE A 253 -11.00 9.40 22.77
CA ILE A 253 -10.70 10.54 21.89
C ILE A 253 -9.20 10.77 21.83
N ASP A 254 -8.51 10.76 22.96
CA ASP A 254 -7.07 10.94 23.01
C ASP A 254 -6.36 9.81 22.24
N ALA A 255 -6.86 8.57 22.33
CA ALA A 255 -6.34 7.45 21.54
C ALA A 255 -6.58 7.65 20.02
N LEU A 256 -7.78 8.07 19.61
CA LEU A 256 -8.06 8.38 18.20
C LEU A 256 -7.17 9.52 17.69
N VAL A 257 -6.99 10.59 18.48
CA VAL A 257 -6.11 11.71 18.12
C VAL A 257 -4.66 11.24 18.00
N ALA A 258 -4.19 10.40 18.91
CA ALA A 258 -2.85 9.83 18.85
C ALA A 258 -2.65 8.96 17.58
N GLU A 259 -3.66 8.19 17.18
CA GLU A 259 -3.64 7.39 15.94
C GLU A 259 -3.64 8.29 14.69
N LEU A 260 -4.46 9.33 14.64
CA LEU A 260 -4.52 10.26 13.50
C LEU A 260 -3.26 11.10 13.33
N LEU A 261 -2.60 11.46 14.43
CA LEU A 261 -1.34 12.20 14.45
C LEU A 261 -0.11 11.30 14.37
N ASP A 262 -0.28 9.98 14.21
CA ASP A 262 0.85 9.06 14.14
C ASP A 262 1.56 9.15 12.79
N GLU A 263 2.56 10.02 12.73
CA GLU A 263 3.44 10.17 11.57
C GLU A 263 4.60 9.16 11.55
N ARG A 264 4.62 8.11 12.40
CA ARG A 264 5.72 7.12 12.42
C ARG A 264 5.99 6.53 11.04
N ALA A 265 4.96 6.13 10.31
CA ALA A 265 5.13 5.57 8.96
C ALA A 265 5.81 6.55 8.00
N VAL A 266 5.47 7.84 8.08
CA VAL A 266 6.11 8.89 7.27
C VAL A 266 7.56 9.09 7.71
N ARG A 267 7.81 9.18 9.01
CA ARG A 267 9.17 9.35 9.56
C ARG A 267 10.07 8.17 9.23
N ASP A 268 9.59 6.94 9.32
CA ASP A 268 10.34 5.72 8.99
C ASP A 268 10.65 5.65 7.49
N ALA A 269 9.69 6.02 6.64
CA ALA A 269 9.90 6.16 5.20
C ALA A 269 10.96 7.23 4.88
N TRP A 270 10.89 8.40 5.52
CA TRP A 270 11.88 9.47 5.36
C TRP A 270 13.25 9.08 5.88
N ALA A 271 13.34 8.42 7.03
CA ALA A 271 14.61 7.96 7.61
C ALA A 271 15.28 6.90 6.72
N SER A 272 14.50 5.95 6.20
CA SER A 272 14.99 4.94 5.27
C SER A 272 15.42 5.53 3.92
N GLY A 273 14.77 6.60 3.45
CA GLY A 273 15.14 7.32 2.23
C GLY A 273 16.38 8.24 2.37
N ASN A 274 16.41 9.09 3.40
CA ASN A 274 17.48 10.09 3.59
C ASN A 274 18.78 9.50 4.16
N GLY A 275 18.70 8.45 4.99
CA GLY A 275 19.89 7.80 5.54
C GLY A 275 20.78 7.12 4.49
N ARG A 276 20.29 6.96 3.26
CA ARG A 276 20.96 6.21 2.19
C ARG A 276 21.82 7.04 1.23
N SER A 277 21.66 8.37 1.17
CA SER A 277 22.48 9.21 0.26
C SER A 277 23.78 9.74 0.88
N GLY A 278 23.92 9.73 2.22
CA GLY A 278 25.03 10.40 2.92
C GLY A 278 26.20 9.51 3.40
N ARG A 279 26.12 8.18 3.33
CA ARG A 279 27.16 7.26 3.87
C ARG A 279 28.11 6.65 2.84
N SER A 280 28.26 7.27 1.66
CA SER A 280 29.24 6.81 0.64
C SER A 280 30.64 7.43 0.73
N GLY A 281 31.01 8.12 1.82
CA GLY A 281 32.18 9.02 1.79
C GLY A 281 33.17 9.02 2.96
N CYS A 282 33.05 8.14 3.96
CA CYS A 282 34.10 8.02 4.98
C CYS A 282 34.53 6.56 5.10
N LEU A 283 35.42 6.16 4.19
CA LEU A 283 36.47 5.19 4.52
C LEU A 283 37.22 5.76 5.72
N VAL A 284 36.80 5.40 6.93
CA VAL A 284 37.67 5.47 8.09
C VAL A 284 38.78 4.47 7.79
N SER A 285 39.89 5.01 7.27
CA SER A 285 41.17 4.34 7.20
C SER A 285 41.46 3.86 8.62
N GLY A 286 41.31 2.55 8.84
CA GLY A 286 41.67 1.91 10.08
C GLY A 286 43.18 1.98 10.24
N GLU A 287 43.65 3.04 10.89
CA GLU A 287 44.95 2.99 11.55
C GLU A 287 44.90 1.89 12.60
N SER A 288 45.76 0.92 12.35
CA SER A 288 46.03 -0.21 13.20
C SER A 288 46.72 0.29 14.46
N GLY A 289 46.22 -0.14 15.61
CA GLY A 289 47.05 -0.27 16.81
C GLY A 289 46.38 0.16 18.09
N VAL A 290 45.85 -0.81 18.85
CA VAL A 290 46.14 -0.88 20.29
C VAL A 290 46.29 -2.35 20.69
N ILE A 291 47.57 -2.64 20.93
CA ILE A 291 48.20 -3.65 21.76
C ILE A 291 47.30 -4.21 22.87
N GLY A 292 47.24 -5.55 22.93
CA GLY A 292 46.55 -6.29 23.99
C GLY A 292 47.17 -6.10 25.37
N PHE A 293 46.33 -6.22 26.40
CA PHE A 293 46.78 -6.49 27.75
C PHE A 293 46.18 -7.81 28.24
N ALA A 294 47.09 -8.72 28.56
CA ALA A 294 46.82 -10.01 29.16
C ALA A 294 46.29 -9.84 30.59
N SER A 295 45.19 -10.53 30.89
CA SER A 295 44.73 -10.79 32.25
C SER A 295 45.48 -12.01 32.81
N THR A 296 46.09 -11.84 33.99
CA THR A 296 46.61 -12.95 34.81
C THR A 296 45.81 -12.98 36.10
N PRO A 297 45.40 -14.14 36.63
CA PRO A 297 44.51 -14.24 37.78
C PRO A 297 45.29 -14.31 39.11
N ARG A 298 44.74 -13.72 40.17
CA ARG A 298 44.81 -14.20 41.55
C ARG A 298 43.57 -13.77 42.31
#